data_AF-A0A5D2EK96-F1
#
_entry.id   AF-A0A5D2EK96-F1
#
_cell.length_a   1.000
_cell.length_b   1.000
_cell.length_c   1.000
_cell.angle_alpha   90.00
_cell.angle_beta   90.00
_cell.angle_gamma   90.00
#
_symmetry.space_group_name_H-M   'P 1'
#
loop_
_entity.id
_entity.type
_entity.pdbx_description
1 polymer ?
#
loop_
_entity_poly.entity_id
_entity_poly.type
_entity_poly.pdbx_seq_one_letter_code
_entity_poly.pdbx_strand_id
1 'polypeptide(L)'
;MALCVMRSRRSLVTPSQQTPSGKLDLSFIDKVPVLRCYTRTLHVYKHGPEASKVIREALSKALVPYYPLAGRLKEPDNNQLQVECSGEGAWFVEASADSSLHAFNYFDDANFDIPYDELLPDQVPKSEGMEPLVQMQVTQFACGGFVIGLIFCHTICDGLGSAQFLNAVGEFARGIEHLSVEPVWQRDFFPTPTQDANVIQLANLPVPPPPMPAKPLEHVSIDISMDEINQLKKQFHESTGQTCSAFEIVAANFWSLRTRAINLEPGTEVRLLFFANYRQLVEPPLPKGFYGNCFFPITITAPCDLLKQASAIEVIKLIREAKTKLPSEFGKFKNGDYLRNGKDPFLAPLGYTTLFISEWGRLGFNQVDYGWGPPVHMVPIPGSSIIPVGIMGSLPLPRKGVRLMTWCVDKDHTQPFVDLMTKLV
;
A
#
# COMPACT_ATOMS: atom_id res chain seq x y z
N MET A 1 28.82 2.01 -5.74
CA MET A 1 29.29 1.05 -4.72
C MET A 1 28.17 0.03 -4.54
N ALA A 2 28.43 -1.26 -4.66
CA ALA A 2 27.39 -2.28 -4.44
C ALA A 2 27.14 -2.43 -2.94
N LEU A 3 25.87 -2.52 -2.53
CA LEU A 3 25.51 -2.85 -1.16
C LEU A 3 25.78 -4.34 -0.93
N CYS A 4 26.47 -4.67 0.15
CA CYS A 4 26.65 -6.05 0.59
C CYS A 4 26.03 -6.18 1.98
N VAL A 5 25.09 -7.12 2.13
CA VAL A 5 24.38 -7.36 3.39
C VAL A 5 24.76 -8.75 3.93
N MET A 6 25.26 -8.79 5.15
CA MET A 6 25.50 -10.02 5.90
C MET A 6 24.32 -10.28 6.83
N ARG A 7 23.57 -11.35 6.56
CA ARG A 7 22.46 -11.79 7.41
C ARG A 7 22.96 -12.74 8.49
N SER A 8 22.99 -12.29 9.73
CA SER A 8 23.57 -12.99 10.87
C SER A 8 22.63 -14.02 11.51
N ARG A 9 21.32 -13.75 11.52
CA ARG A 9 20.33 -14.64 12.15
C ARG A 9 19.00 -14.61 11.40
N ARG A 10 18.35 -15.78 11.34
CA ARG A 10 16.98 -15.95 10.85
C ARG A 10 16.21 -16.77 11.87
N SER A 11 15.03 -16.31 12.28
CA SER A 11 14.18 -17.07 13.20
C SER A 11 12.76 -16.56 13.17
N LEU A 12 11.83 -17.41 13.59
CA LEU A 12 10.50 -16.96 13.97
C LEU A 12 10.57 -16.21 15.31
N VAL A 13 9.92 -15.05 15.36
CA VAL A 13 9.66 -14.29 16.59
C VAL A 13 8.25 -14.62 17.02
N THR A 14 8.12 -15.41 18.08
CA THR A 14 6.84 -15.80 18.67
C THR A 14 6.30 -14.68 19.58
N PRO A 15 5.00 -14.65 19.89
CA PRO A 15 4.45 -13.79 20.94
C PRO A 15 5.18 -14.00 22.27
N SER A 16 5.34 -12.92 23.05
CA SER A 16 6.07 -12.97 24.34
C SER A 16 5.26 -13.64 25.46
N GLN A 17 3.97 -13.86 25.24
CA GLN A 17 3.03 -14.47 26.17
C GLN A 17 2.13 -15.44 25.42
N GLN A 18 1.44 -16.33 26.14
CA GLN A 18 0.44 -17.20 25.52
C GLN A 18 -0.68 -16.36 24.92
N THR A 19 -1.01 -16.63 23.66
CA THR A 19 -2.07 -15.95 22.92
C THR A 19 -3.27 -16.87 22.70
N PRO A 20 -4.46 -16.31 22.41
CA PRO A 20 -5.59 -17.11 21.98
C PRO A 20 -5.24 -17.98 20.77
N SER A 21 -5.49 -19.29 20.89
CA SER A 21 -5.40 -20.24 19.77
C SER A 21 -6.76 -20.42 19.12
N GLY A 22 -6.80 -20.73 17.82
CA GLY A 22 -8.04 -21.02 17.12
C GLY A 22 -8.02 -20.49 15.70
N LYS A 23 -9.19 -20.13 15.18
CA LYS A 23 -9.34 -19.58 13.83
C LYS A 23 -9.90 -18.18 13.91
N LEU A 24 -9.35 -17.29 13.11
CA LEU A 24 -9.90 -15.97 12.84
C LEU A 24 -10.53 -15.98 11.45
N ASP A 25 -11.83 -15.70 11.40
CA ASP A 25 -12.56 -15.52 10.15
C ASP A 25 -12.16 -14.21 9.47
N LEU A 26 -11.89 -14.31 8.16
CA LEU A 26 -11.65 -13.15 7.31
C LEU A 26 -12.98 -12.54 6.86
N SER A 27 -13.04 -11.21 6.79
CA SER A 27 -14.18 -10.48 6.24
C SER A 27 -14.34 -10.73 4.73
N PHE A 28 -15.44 -10.26 4.15
CA PHE A 28 -15.65 -10.34 2.70
C PHE A 28 -14.51 -9.68 1.90
N ILE A 29 -14.08 -8.47 2.30
CA ILE A 29 -13.02 -7.74 1.59
C ILE A 29 -11.67 -8.43 1.73
N ASP A 30 -11.35 -8.95 2.92
CA ASP A 30 -10.10 -9.70 3.15
C ASP A 30 -9.95 -10.91 2.20
N LYS A 31 -11.07 -11.50 1.76
CA LYS A 31 -11.09 -12.69 0.89
C LYS A 31 -11.02 -12.37 -0.60
N VAL A 32 -11.08 -11.09 -0.99
CA VAL A 32 -11.01 -10.68 -2.40
C VAL A 32 -9.69 -11.20 -3.01
N PRO A 33 -9.72 -11.92 -4.15
CA PRO A 33 -8.54 -12.58 -4.71
C PRO A 33 -7.33 -11.65 -4.94
N VAL A 34 -7.56 -10.40 -5.33
CA VAL A 34 -6.49 -9.41 -5.57
C VAL A 34 -5.67 -9.09 -4.31
N LEU A 35 -6.22 -9.35 -3.11
CA LEU A 35 -5.54 -9.13 -1.83
C LEU A 35 -4.73 -10.35 -1.35
N ARG A 36 -4.81 -11.48 -2.06
CA ARG A 36 -3.97 -12.66 -1.81
C ARG A 36 -2.55 -12.44 -2.32
N CYS A 37 -1.89 -11.40 -1.80
CA CYS A 37 -0.54 -11.00 -2.13
C CYS A 37 0.20 -10.48 -0.88
N TYR A 38 1.51 -10.32 -1.03
CA TYR A 38 2.34 -9.69 -0.01
C TYR A 38 2.78 -8.31 -0.48
N THR A 39 2.48 -7.30 0.33
CA THR A 39 3.02 -5.96 0.15
C THR A 39 4.45 -5.90 0.66
N ARG A 40 5.29 -5.14 -0.01
CA ARG A 40 6.72 -5.05 0.29
C ARG A 40 7.12 -3.59 0.44
N THR A 41 7.81 -3.26 1.54
CA THR A 41 8.20 -1.88 1.85
C THR A 41 9.57 -1.81 2.52
N LEU A 42 10.29 -0.71 2.32
CA LEU A 42 11.48 -0.35 3.08
C LEU A 42 11.22 0.88 3.94
N HIS A 43 11.75 0.89 5.15
CA HIS A 43 11.67 1.98 6.12
C HIS A 43 13.10 2.32 6.54
N VAL A 44 13.58 3.52 6.20
CA VAL A 44 14.98 3.94 6.39
C VAL A 44 15.07 4.84 7.62
N TYR A 45 15.97 4.53 8.55
CA TYR A 45 16.18 5.29 9.79
C TYR A 45 17.62 5.81 9.87
N LYS A 46 17.78 7.07 10.27
CA LYS A 46 19.11 7.73 10.36
C LYS A 46 19.98 7.17 11.49
N HIS A 47 19.36 6.73 12.57
CA HIS A 47 20.04 6.30 13.77
C HIS A 47 19.22 5.25 14.50
N GLY A 48 19.90 4.31 15.14
CA GLY A 48 19.34 3.26 15.96
C GLY A 48 20.37 2.13 16.10
N PRO A 49 21.33 2.24 17.03
CA PRO A 49 22.27 1.17 17.30
C PRO A 49 21.54 -0.02 17.92
N GLU A 50 21.97 -1.24 17.59
CA GLU A 50 21.34 -2.49 18.06
C GLU A 50 19.83 -2.58 17.72
N ALA A 51 19.41 -1.96 16.61
CA ALA A 51 18.00 -1.88 16.22
C ALA A 51 17.36 -3.27 16.09
N SER A 52 18.10 -4.27 15.59
CA SER A 52 17.58 -5.63 15.44
C SER A 52 17.11 -6.21 16.76
N LYS A 53 17.89 -6.05 17.84
CA LYS A 53 17.56 -6.56 19.18
C LYS A 53 16.32 -5.88 19.74
N VAL A 54 16.30 -4.54 19.74
CA VAL A 54 15.18 -3.75 20.28
C VAL A 54 13.87 -4.06 19.55
N ILE A 55 13.91 -4.06 18.21
CA ILE A 55 12.73 -4.32 17.39
C ILE A 55 12.27 -5.77 17.53
N ARG A 56 13.18 -6.74 17.64
CA ARG A 56 12.85 -8.16 17.86
C ARG A 56 12.09 -8.37 19.16
N GLU A 57 12.55 -7.77 20.25
CA GLU A 57 11.87 -7.84 21.56
C GLU A 57 10.50 -7.17 21.52
N ALA A 58 10.42 -5.98 20.91
CA ALA A 58 9.18 -5.25 20.77
C ALA A 58 8.15 -5.96 19.85
N LEU A 59 8.62 -6.60 18.79
CA LEU A 59 7.80 -7.41 17.88
C LEU A 59 7.15 -8.57 18.63
N SER A 60 7.91 -9.28 19.48
CA SER A 60 7.38 -10.35 20.31
C SER A 60 6.25 -9.87 21.25
N LYS A 61 6.38 -8.67 21.82
CA LYS A 61 5.33 -8.05 22.64
C LYS A 61 4.11 -7.64 21.81
N ALA A 62 4.33 -7.01 20.66
CA ALA A 62 3.26 -6.57 19.76
C ALA A 62 2.44 -7.75 19.21
N LEU A 63 3.06 -8.91 19.00
CA LEU A 63 2.36 -10.12 18.59
C LEU A 63 1.42 -10.70 19.67
N VAL A 64 1.38 -10.16 20.89
CA VAL A 64 0.39 -10.56 21.90
C VAL A 64 -0.99 -9.95 21.59
N PRO A 65 -1.18 -8.62 21.54
CA PRO A 65 -2.47 -8.04 21.13
C PRO A 65 -2.77 -8.28 19.64
N TYR A 66 -1.73 -8.39 18.79
CA TYR A 66 -1.86 -8.72 17.37
C TYR A 66 -1.67 -10.20 17.05
N TYR A 67 -2.09 -11.10 17.95
CA TYR A 67 -1.86 -12.55 17.86
C TYR A 67 -2.16 -13.24 16.52
N PRO A 68 -3.17 -12.85 15.71
CA PRO A 68 -3.39 -13.48 14.41
C PRO A 68 -2.22 -13.30 13.44
N LEU A 69 -1.41 -12.25 13.59
CA LEU A 69 -0.20 -12.04 12.76
C LEU A 69 0.90 -13.07 13.02
N ALA A 70 0.87 -13.74 14.17
CA ALA A 70 1.74 -14.88 14.49
C ALA A 70 1.20 -16.21 13.92
N GLY A 71 0.04 -16.20 13.26
CA GLY A 71 -0.61 -17.37 12.67
C GLY A 71 -0.19 -17.65 11.23
N ARG A 72 -1.01 -18.46 10.53
CA ARG A 72 -0.86 -18.81 9.11
C ARG A 72 -2.19 -18.71 8.38
N LEU A 73 -2.17 -18.35 7.09
CA LEU A 73 -3.36 -18.51 6.24
C LEU A 73 -3.60 -20.00 5.99
N LYS A 74 -4.86 -20.41 6.11
CA LYS A 74 -5.32 -21.77 5.76
C LYS A 74 -6.57 -21.66 4.90
N GLU A 75 -6.65 -22.54 3.91
CA GLU A 75 -7.83 -22.72 3.05
C GLU A 75 -8.31 -24.17 3.25
N PRO A 76 -9.13 -24.45 4.29
CA PRO A 76 -9.76 -25.77 4.46
C PRO A 76 -10.66 -26.10 3.26
N ASP A 77 -11.00 -27.39 3.11
CA ASP A 77 -11.65 -28.04 1.94
C ASP A 77 -12.92 -27.38 1.35
N ASN A 78 -13.43 -26.29 1.95
CA ASN A 78 -14.59 -25.51 1.52
C ASN A 78 -14.24 -24.10 0.96
N ASN A 79 -13.02 -23.84 0.51
CA ASN A 79 -12.56 -22.52 0.00
C ASN A 79 -12.75 -21.35 1.00
N GLN A 80 -12.85 -21.64 2.30
CA GLN A 80 -13.01 -20.62 3.33
C GLN A 80 -11.65 -20.18 3.85
N LEU A 81 -11.03 -19.23 3.16
CA LEU A 81 -9.77 -18.64 3.61
C LEU A 81 -9.93 -18.05 5.02
N GLN A 82 -9.10 -18.52 5.95
CA GLN A 82 -9.08 -18.17 7.37
C GLN A 82 -7.64 -18.03 7.85
N VAL A 83 -7.46 -17.40 9.02
CA VAL A 83 -6.18 -17.38 9.72
C VAL A 83 -6.22 -18.40 10.85
N GLU A 84 -5.33 -19.37 10.81
CA GLU A 84 -5.05 -20.25 11.94
C GLU A 84 -4.11 -19.50 12.91
N CYS A 85 -4.64 -19.13 14.08
CA CYS A 85 -3.92 -18.43 15.14
C CYS A 85 -3.04 -19.43 15.92
N SER A 86 -1.98 -19.92 15.27
CA SER A 86 -1.07 -20.93 15.81
C SER A 86 -0.02 -20.37 16.78
N GLY A 87 0.24 -19.06 16.74
CA GLY A 87 1.26 -18.42 17.58
C GLY A 87 2.70 -18.74 17.15
N GLU A 88 2.90 -19.35 15.98
CA GLU A 88 4.23 -19.71 15.45
C GLU A 88 5.13 -18.50 15.19
N GLY A 89 4.57 -17.31 15.02
CA GLY A 89 5.30 -16.06 14.98
C GLY A 89 5.55 -15.50 13.58
N ALA A 90 6.23 -14.35 13.56
CA ALA A 90 6.66 -13.63 12.37
C ALA A 90 8.09 -14.01 11.96
N TRP A 91 8.39 -14.03 10.66
CA TRP A 91 9.76 -14.28 10.21
C TRP A 91 10.63 -13.04 10.44
N PHE A 92 11.77 -13.22 11.10
CA PHE A 92 12.66 -12.12 11.44
C PHE A 92 14.10 -12.43 11.04
N VAL A 93 14.70 -11.50 10.29
CA VAL A 93 16.08 -11.57 9.81
C VAL A 93 16.89 -10.43 10.41
N GLU A 94 17.97 -10.78 11.09
CA GLU A 94 18.98 -9.83 11.58
C GLU A 94 20.09 -9.74 10.54
N ALA A 95 20.43 -8.53 10.14
CA ALA A 95 21.45 -8.31 9.12
C ALA A 95 22.29 -7.06 9.39
N SER A 96 23.47 -7.00 8.79
CA SER A 96 24.37 -5.85 8.85
C SER A 96 24.97 -5.53 7.48
N ALA A 97 25.36 -4.28 7.29
CA ALA A 97 26.12 -3.80 6.14
C ALA A 97 27.29 -2.95 6.62
N ASP A 98 28.49 -3.25 6.13
CA ASP A 98 29.72 -2.53 6.50
C ASP A 98 29.79 -1.12 5.88
N SER A 99 28.91 -0.84 4.92
CA SER A 99 28.74 0.47 4.30
C SER A 99 27.88 1.42 5.16
N SER A 100 28.05 2.73 4.96
CA SER A 100 27.17 3.74 5.54
C SER A 100 25.96 4.02 4.65
N LEU A 101 24.79 4.29 5.25
CA LEU A 101 23.61 4.80 4.52
C LEU A 101 23.88 6.11 3.77
N HIS A 102 24.86 6.91 4.21
CA HIS A 102 25.28 8.12 3.49
C HIS A 102 25.78 7.80 2.08
N ALA A 103 26.42 6.65 1.88
CA ALA A 103 26.93 6.24 0.57
C ALA A 103 25.81 5.92 -0.45
N PHE A 104 24.59 5.68 0.04
CA PHE A 104 23.40 5.41 -0.76
C PHE A 104 22.39 6.56 -0.71
N ASN A 105 22.78 7.72 -0.16
CA ASN A 105 21.91 8.87 0.06
C ASN A 105 20.58 8.48 0.76
N TYR A 106 20.62 7.55 1.72
CA TYR A 106 19.42 7.03 2.39
C TYR A 106 18.33 6.49 1.44
N PHE A 107 18.72 6.06 0.24
CA PHE A 107 17.84 5.68 -0.86
C PHE A 107 16.86 6.77 -1.29
N ASP A 108 17.21 8.04 -1.06
CA ASP A 108 16.40 9.22 -1.42
C ASP A 108 16.48 9.58 -2.92
N ASP A 109 17.47 9.08 -3.64
CA ASP A 109 17.59 9.36 -5.06
C ASP A 109 16.53 8.56 -5.86
N ALA A 110 15.69 9.31 -6.57
CA ALA A 110 14.58 8.82 -7.39
C ALA A 110 15.01 7.81 -8.47
N ASN A 111 16.28 7.86 -8.90
CA ASN A 111 16.84 7.05 -9.99
C ASN A 111 17.84 5.99 -9.50
N PHE A 112 17.96 5.79 -8.18
CA PHE A 112 18.88 4.80 -7.64
C PHE A 112 18.23 3.40 -7.65
N ASP A 113 18.89 2.44 -8.29
CA ASP A 113 18.50 1.03 -8.22
C ASP A 113 18.71 0.50 -6.81
N ILE A 114 17.63 0.51 -6.02
CA ILE A 114 17.64 0.01 -4.65
C ILE A 114 17.80 -1.53 -4.71
N PRO A 115 18.81 -2.10 -4.03
CA PRO A 115 19.03 -3.55 -4.00
C PRO A 115 18.01 -4.24 -3.08
N TYR A 116 16.76 -4.37 -3.55
CA TYR A 116 15.64 -4.90 -2.78
C TYR A 116 15.93 -6.30 -2.22
N ASP A 117 16.59 -7.15 -3.00
CA ASP A 117 16.95 -8.53 -2.59
C ASP A 117 17.93 -8.57 -1.42
N GLU A 118 18.70 -7.50 -1.19
CA GLU A 118 19.60 -7.40 -0.04
C GLU A 118 18.91 -6.82 1.20
N LEU A 119 17.89 -5.97 1.00
CA LEU A 119 17.22 -5.23 2.07
C LEU A 119 15.92 -5.88 2.57
N LEU A 120 15.34 -6.80 1.80
CA LEU A 120 14.20 -7.60 2.20
C LEU A 120 14.62 -8.92 2.86
N PRO A 121 13.75 -9.49 3.72
CA PRO A 121 13.91 -10.86 4.21
C PRO A 121 14.16 -11.82 3.06
N ASP A 122 15.14 -12.72 3.24
CA ASP A 122 15.31 -13.85 2.34
C ASP A 122 14.16 -14.86 2.50
N GLN A 123 14.03 -15.76 1.53
CA GLN A 123 12.93 -16.71 1.48
C GLN A 123 12.86 -17.56 2.76
N VAL A 124 11.66 -17.64 3.35
CA VAL A 124 11.37 -18.57 4.44
C VAL A 124 11.66 -20.00 3.95
N PRO A 125 12.44 -20.81 4.69
CA PRO A 125 12.70 -22.19 4.32
C PRO A 125 11.40 -22.95 4.03
N LYS A 126 11.32 -23.58 2.85
CA LYS A 126 10.09 -24.17 2.28
C LYS A 126 9.54 -25.40 3.04
N SER A 127 10.06 -25.74 4.21
CA SER A 127 9.53 -26.85 5.00
C SER A 127 8.23 -26.44 5.69
N GLU A 128 7.14 -27.13 5.33
CA GLU A 128 5.90 -27.27 6.11
C GLU A 128 4.88 -26.11 6.11
N GLY A 129 4.53 -25.53 4.96
CA GLY A 129 3.35 -24.65 4.88
C GLY A 129 3.43 -23.40 5.79
N MET A 130 4.65 -23.04 6.19
CA MET A 130 4.99 -21.88 6.99
C MET A 130 5.11 -20.66 6.10
N GLU A 131 3.99 -20.11 5.62
CA GLU A 131 4.02 -18.77 5.03
C GLU A 131 3.63 -17.74 6.10
N PRO A 132 4.59 -17.02 6.72
CA PRO A 132 4.30 -16.10 7.79
C PRO A 132 3.63 -14.86 7.24
N LEU A 133 2.61 -14.36 7.95
CA LEU A 133 1.85 -13.18 7.53
C LEU A 133 2.68 -11.90 7.59
N VAL A 134 3.74 -11.91 8.40
CA VAL A 134 4.69 -10.83 8.58
C VAL A 134 6.10 -11.39 8.46
N GLN A 135 6.91 -10.75 7.62
CA GLN A 135 8.33 -11.03 7.49
C GLN A 135 9.08 -9.71 7.56
N MET A 136 10.12 -9.64 8.40
CA MET A 136 10.84 -8.41 8.70
C MET A 136 12.34 -8.67 8.71
N GLN A 137 13.09 -7.84 7.99
CA GLN A 137 14.55 -7.81 8.05
C GLN A 137 14.98 -6.48 8.62
N VAL A 138 15.82 -6.49 9.66
CA VAL A 138 16.45 -5.28 10.19
C VAL A 138 17.92 -5.31 9.80
N THR A 139 18.33 -4.38 8.94
CA THR A 139 19.70 -4.27 8.43
C THR A 139 20.40 -3.08 9.08
N GLN A 140 21.36 -3.34 9.96
CA GLN A 140 22.16 -2.31 10.64
C GLN A 140 23.33 -1.86 9.74
N PHE A 141 23.50 -0.55 9.55
CA PHE A 141 24.60 0.02 8.76
C PHE A 141 25.71 0.57 9.66
N ALA A 142 26.94 0.63 9.14
CA ALA A 142 28.13 1.08 9.89
C ALA A 142 28.05 2.49 10.47
N CYS A 143 27.18 3.36 9.92
CA CYS A 143 26.94 4.71 10.47
C CYS A 143 25.94 4.74 11.63
N GLY A 144 25.49 3.59 12.12
CA GLY A 144 24.51 3.47 13.21
C GLY A 144 23.05 3.69 12.77
N GLY A 145 22.79 3.94 11.49
CA GLY A 145 21.44 3.90 10.91
C GLY A 145 21.03 2.48 10.54
N PHE A 146 19.75 2.27 10.24
CA PHE A 146 19.22 0.95 9.88
C PHE A 146 18.08 1.04 8.86
N VAL A 147 17.82 -0.07 8.19
CA VAL A 147 16.69 -0.24 7.27
C VAL A 147 15.84 -1.42 7.72
N ILE A 148 14.52 -1.22 7.76
CA ILE A 148 13.56 -2.31 7.89
C ILE A 148 13.03 -2.67 6.51
N GLY A 149 13.29 -3.90 6.07
CA GLY A 149 12.57 -4.52 4.96
C GLY A 149 11.37 -5.30 5.49
N LEU A 150 10.18 -4.97 5.01
CA LEU A 150 8.93 -5.57 5.45
C LEU A 150 8.21 -6.25 4.29
N ILE A 151 7.78 -7.48 4.50
CA ILE A 151 6.86 -8.24 3.66
C ILE A 151 5.62 -8.54 4.49
N PHE A 152 4.44 -8.10 4.04
CA PHE A 152 3.21 -8.13 4.83
C PHE A 152 2.04 -8.65 4.01
N CYS A 153 1.35 -9.67 4.51
CA CYS A 153 0.21 -10.28 3.86
C CYS A 153 -0.97 -9.31 3.75
N HIS A 154 -1.36 -8.93 2.54
CA HIS A 154 -2.45 -7.95 2.34
C HIS A 154 -3.83 -8.54 2.68
N THR A 155 -3.98 -9.86 2.63
CA THR A 155 -5.20 -10.57 3.02
C THR A 155 -5.64 -10.23 4.45
N ILE A 156 -4.69 -10.07 5.39
CA ILE A 156 -5.07 -9.87 6.80
C ILE A 156 -5.41 -8.42 7.13
N CYS A 157 -4.78 -7.42 6.49
CA CYS A 157 -5.15 -6.02 6.69
C CYS A 157 -4.71 -5.10 5.56
N ASP A 158 -5.29 -3.91 5.53
CA ASP A 158 -4.89 -2.83 4.64
C ASP A 158 -3.68 -2.04 5.18
N GLY A 159 -3.25 -1.01 4.44
CA GLY A 159 -2.11 -0.17 4.81
C GLY A 159 -2.27 0.54 6.16
N LEU A 160 -3.50 0.89 6.57
CA LEU A 160 -3.76 1.47 7.89
C LEU A 160 -3.52 0.44 8.99
N GLY A 161 -4.00 -0.80 8.79
CA GLY A 161 -3.71 -1.90 9.72
C GLY A 161 -2.22 -2.19 9.83
N SER A 162 -1.50 -2.29 8.71
CA SER A 162 -0.06 -2.53 8.72
C SER A 162 0.70 -1.43 9.47
N ALA A 163 0.39 -0.15 9.24
CA ALA A 163 0.98 0.95 9.96
C ALA A 163 0.61 0.96 11.46
N GLN A 164 -0.63 0.62 11.81
CA GLN A 164 -1.07 0.50 13.21
C GLN A 164 -0.25 -0.56 13.96
N PHE A 165 -0.03 -1.73 13.34
CA PHE A 165 0.82 -2.78 13.91
C PHE A 165 2.27 -2.32 14.10
N LEU A 166 2.88 -1.68 13.10
CA LEU A 166 4.26 -1.18 13.24
C LEU A 166 4.39 -0.09 14.29
N ASN A 167 3.39 0.78 14.44
CA ASN A 167 3.36 1.77 15.53
C ASN A 167 3.27 1.07 16.90
N ALA A 168 2.52 -0.02 17.04
CA ALA A 168 2.49 -0.82 18.26
C ALA A 168 3.86 -1.45 18.57
N VAL A 169 4.58 -1.95 17.56
CA VAL A 169 5.98 -2.41 17.72
C VAL A 169 6.86 -1.23 18.18
N GLY A 170 6.70 -0.04 17.61
CA GLY A 170 7.42 1.17 18.02
C GLY A 170 7.13 1.59 19.47
N GLU A 171 5.87 1.55 19.90
CA GLU A 171 5.47 1.82 21.28
C GLU A 171 6.15 0.85 22.27
N PHE A 172 6.11 -0.45 22.01
CA PHE A 172 6.80 -1.42 22.86
C PHE A 172 8.32 -1.29 22.83
N ALA A 173 8.92 -0.88 21.69
CA ALA A 173 10.35 -0.61 21.58
C ALA A 173 10.79 0.57 22.46
N ARG A 174 9.91 1.57 22.62
CA ARG A 174 10.10 2.70 23.54
C ARG A 174 9.78 2.38 25.01
N GLY A 175 9.37 1.16 25.32
CA GLY A 175 9.02 0.75 26.68
C GLY A 175 7.62 1.19 27.14
N ILE A 176 6.74 1.56 26.22
CA ILE A 176 5.34 1.83 26.55
C ILE A 176 4.65 0.52 26.96
N GLU A 177 3.98 0.52 28.11
CA GLU A 177 3.35 -0.68 28.68
C GLU A 177 1.97 -0.98 28.07
N HIS A 178 1.23 0.05 27.67
CA HIS A 178 -0.12 -0.04 27.12
C HIS A 178 -0.22 0.68 25.78
N LEU A 179 -0.81 0.00 24.78
CA LEU A 179 -0.92 0.57 23.44
C LEU A 179 -1.86 1.77 23.42
N SER A 180 -1.46 2.80 22.69
CA SER A 180 -2.29 3.98 22.43
C SER A 180 -3.55 3.64 21.61
N VAL A 181 -3.48 2.56 20.83
CA VAL A 181 -4.58 1.99 20.06
C VAL A 181 -4.49 0.46 20.08
N GLU A 182 -5.39 -0.18 20.81
CA GLU A 182 -5.53 -1.64 20.83
C GLU A 182 -6.20 -2.15 19.53
N PRO A 183 -5.76 -3.30 18.98
CA PRO A 183 -6.42 -3.89 17.81
C PRO A 183 -7.81 -4.44 18.15
N VAL A 184 -8.76 -4.18 17.26
CA VAL A 184 -10.14 -4.68 17.36
C VAL A 184 -10.46 -5.56 16.15
N TRP A 185 -10.67 -6.85 16.41
CA TRP A 185 -10.90 -7.90 15.41
C TRP A 185 -12.38 -8.03 14.98
N GLN A 186 -13.09 -6.91 14.79
CA GLN A 186 -14.51 -6.86 14.45
C GLN A 186 -14.74 -7.08 12.95
N ARG A 187 -14.54 -8.31 12.46
CA ARG A 187 -14.56 -8.65 11.02
C ARG A 187 -15.94 -9.00 10.44
N ASP A 188 -16.95 -9.07 11.28
CA ASP A 188 -18.34 -9.40 10.99
C ASP A 188 -19.21 -8.18 10.59
N PHE A 189 -18.59 -7.04 10.27
CA PHE A 189 -19.30 -5.80 9.93
C PHE A 189 -19.89 -5.77 8.51
N PHE A 190 -19.41 -6.63 7.62
CA PHE A 190 -19.88 -6.71 6.25
C PHE A 190 -20.87 -7.89 6.14
N PRO A 191 -22.12 -7.67 5.72
CA PRO A 191 -23.05 -8.78 5.53
C PRO A 191 -22.48 -9.72 4.47
N THR A 192 -22.33 -11.00 4.79
CA THR A 192 -22.01 -12.02 3.79
C THR A 192 -23.09 -11.94 2.72
N PRO A 193 -22.77 -11.60 1.46
CA PRO A 193 -23.77 -11.61 0.40
C PRO A 193 -24.41 -13.00 0.38
N THR A 194 -25.74 -13.08 0.46
CA THR A 194 -26.45 -14.34 0.26
C THR A 194 -25.96 -14.91 -1.07
N GLN A 195 -25.26 -16.04 -0.99
CA GLN A 195 -24.67 -16.71 -2.15
C GLN A 195 -25.78 -17.26 -3.03
N ASP A 196 -26.36 -16.41 -3.88
CA ASP A 196 -27.12 -16.91 -5.02
C ASP A 196 -26.08 -17.49 -6.00
N ALA A 197 -26.04 -18.81 -6.08
CA ALA A 197 -25.13 -19.56 -6.97
C ALA A 197 -25.18 -19.09 -8.44
N ASN A 198 -26.30 -18.48 -8.85
CA ASN A 198 -26.52 -17.90 -10.17
C ASN A 198 -25.69 -16.62 -10.43
N VAL A 199 -25.26 -15.90 -9.39
CA VAL A 199 -24.43 -14.68 -9.52
C VAL A 199 -22.98 -15.01 -9.87
N ILE A 200 -22.47 -16.15 -9.39
CA ILE A 200 -21.11 -16.63 -9.68
C ILE A 200 -20.96 -17.02 -11.16
N GLN A 201 -22.04 -17.50 -11.80
CA GLN A 201 -22.02 -17.86 -13.22
C GLN A 201 -21.95 -16.64 -14.17
N LEU A 202 -22.50 -15.49 -13.79
CA LEU A 202 -22.49 -14.27 -14.64
C LEU A 202 -21.13 -13.56 -14.67
N ALA A 203 -20.29 -13.74 -13.65
CA ALA A 203 -18.92 -13.19 -13.59
C ALA A 203 -17.92 -13.91 -14.51
N ASN A 204 -18.32 -15.02 -15.14
CA ASN A 204 -17.46 -15.88 -15.97
C ASN A 204 -17.66 -15.69 -17.48
N LEU A 205 -18.34 -14.62 -17.93
CA LEU A 205 -18.37 -14.31 -19.36
C LEU A 205 -16.98 -13.88 -19.83
N PRO A 206 -16.45 -14.44 -20.94
CA PRO A 206 -15.12 -14.08 -21.44
C PRO A 206 -15.13 -12.64 -21.96
N VAL A 207 -14.60 -11.72 -21.14
CA VAL A 207 -14.22 -10.38 -21.58
C VAL A 207 -12.88 -10.52 -22.33
N PRO A 208 -12.70 -9.90 -23.51
CA PRO A 208 -11.39 -9.89 -24.16
C PRO A 208 -10.34 -9.35 -23.18
N PRO A 209 -9.14 -9.95 -23.12
CA PRO A 209 -8.14 -9.57 -22.14
C PRO A 209 -7.81 -8.08 -22.31
N PRO A 210 -7.70 -7.32 -21.21
CA PRO A 210 -7.38 -5.91 -21.31
C PRO A 210 -6.02 -5.74 -22.00
N PRO A 211 -5.78 -4.64 -22.74
CA PRO A 211 -4.48 -4.38 -23.33
C PRO A 211 -3.42 -4.36 -22.23
N MET A 212 -2.48 -5.30 -22.30
CA MET A 212 -1.35 -5.38 -21.36
C MET A 212 -0.20 -4.52 -21.89
N PRO A 213 0.67 -3.98 -21.01
CA PRO A 213 1.86 -3.29 -21.46
C PRO A 213 2.75 -4.27 -22.24
N ALA A 214 3.33 -3.80 -23.34
CA ALA A 214 4.18 -4.62 -24.21
C ALA A 214 5.56 -4.93 -23.58
N LYS A 215 5.97 -4.12 -22.59
CA LYS A 215 7.24 -4.19 -21.89
C LYS A 215 7.00 -4.02 -20.38
N PRO A 216 7.94 -4.45 -19.51
CA PRO A 216 7.89 -4.10 -18.10
C PRO A 216 7.76 -2.59 -17.88
N LEU A 217 7.01 -2.22 -16.86
CA LEU A 217 6.84 -0.83 -16.46
C LEU A 217 8.08 -0.32 -15.71
N GLU A 218 8.51 0.89 -16.02
CA GLU A 218 9.71 1.51 -15.48
C GLU A 218 9.41 2.27 -14.19
N HIS A 219 10.33 2.19 -13.23
CA HIS A 219 10.23 2.93 -11.99
C HIS A 219 10.60 4.39 -12.19
N VAL A 220 9.74 5.28 -11.68
CA VAL A 220 9.94 6.72 -11.69
C VAL A 220 9.50 7.27 -10.34
N SER A 221 10.29 8.15 -9.75
CA SER A 221 9.85 8.97 -8.61
C SER A 221 9.82 10.44 -9.00
N ILE A 222 8.70 11.10 -8.72
CA ILE A 222 8.50 12.54 -8.97
C ILE A 222 8.28 13.23 -7.64
N ASP A 223 9.12 14.21 -7.36
CA ASP A 223 9.04 15.02 -6.16
C ASP A 223 8.25 16.29 -6.46
N ILE A 224 7.28 16.59 -5.60
CA ILE A 224 6.47 17.80 -5.67
C ILE A 224 6.57 18.48 -4.31
N SER A 225 7.18 19.65 -4.26
CA SER A 225 7.40 20.38 -3.02
C SER A 225 6.08 20.86 -2.41
N MET A 226 6.07 21.13 -1.11
CA MET A 226 4.87 21.69 -0.46
C MET A 226 4.51 23.07 -1.03
N ASP A 227 5.49 23.85 -1.49
CA ASP A 227 5.27 25.17 -2.08
C ASP A 227 4.56 25.06 -3.43
N GLU A 228 4.98 24.15 -4.30
CA GLU A 228 4.29 23.82 -5.56
C GLU A 228 2.86 23.34 -5.32
N ILE A 229 2.66 22.44 -4.36
CA ILE A 229 1.32 21.96 -3.99
C ILE A 229 0.44 23.14 -3.57
N ASN A 230 0.97 24.07 -2.77
CA ASN A 230 0.22 25.23 -2.29
C ASN A 230 -0.06 26.22 -3.42
N GLN A 231 0.87 26.41 -4.36
CA GLN A 231 0.66 27.21 -5.55
C GLN A 231 -0.46 26.64 -6.42
N LEU A 232 -0.46 25.33 -6.68
CA LEU A 232 -1.51 24.65 -7.44
C LEU A 232 -2.88 24.73 -6.74
N LYS A 233 -2.92 24.60 -5.40
CA LYS A 233 -4.15 24.84 -4.62
C LYS A 233 -4.66 26.27 -4.76
N LYS A 234 -3.76 27.25 -4.73
CA LYS A 234 -4.10 28.67 -4.89
C LYS A 234 -4.67 28.95 -6.28
N GLN A 235 -4.03 28.46 -7.34
CA GLN A 235 -4.53 28.59 -8.72
C GLN A 235 -5.92 27.96 -8.89
N PHE A 236 -6.14 26.79 -8.31
CA PHE A 236 -7.45 26.14 -8.29
C PHE A 236 -8.50 27.01 -7.58
N HIS A 237 -8.15 27.58 -6.43
CA HIS A 237 -9.04 28.46 -5.67
C HIS A 237 -9.37 29.74 -6.43
N GLU A 238 -8.38 30.42 -7.01
CA GLU A 238 -8.58 31.64 -7.79
C GLU A 238 -9.47 31.41 -9.02
N SER A 239 -9.37 30.24 -9.64
CA SER A 239 -10.16 29.91 -10.83
C SER A 239 -11.58 29.41 -10.55
N THR A 240 -11.84 28.86 -9.35
CA THR A 240 -13.10 28.15 -9.05
C THR A 240 -13.84 28.65 -7.81
N GLY A 241 -13.20 29.45 -6.95
CA GLY A 241 -13.70 29.80 -5.63
C GLY A 241 -13.72 28.65 -4.62
N GLN A 242 -13.22 27.45 -4.97
CA GLN A 242 -13.29 26.25 -4.15
C GLN A 242 -11.90 25.80 -3.67
N THR A 243 -11.85 24.91 -2.69
CA THR A 243 -10.60 24.29 -2.22
C THR A 243 -10.40 22.90 -2.83
N CYS A 244 -9.15 22.46 -2.95
CA CYS A 244 -8.80 21.09 -3.33
C CYS A 244 -7.71 20.52 -2.42
N SER A 245 -7.64 19.20 -2.38
CA SER A 245 -6.63 18.44 -1.64
C SER A 245 -5.36 18.22 -2.48
N ALA A 246 -4.23 17.98 -1.81
CA ALA A 246 -2.98 17.59 -2.49
C ALA A 246 -3.18 16.31 -3.32
N PHE A 247 -3.94 15.34 -2.79
CA PHE A 247 -4.28 14.12 -3.53
C PHE A 247 -5.01 14.42 -4.84
N GLU A 248 -6.02 15.28 -4.84
CA GLU A 248 -6.77 15.62 -6.06
C GLU A 248 -5.87 16.29 -7.11
N ILE A 249 -4.99 17.20 -6.68
CA ILE A 249 -4.03 17.85 -7.59
C ILE A 249 -3.08 16.81 -8.21
N VAL A 250 -2.44 15.99 -7.37
CA VAL A 250 -1.45 15.02 -7.84
C VAL A 250 -2.11 13.95 -8.71
N ALA A 251 -3.25 13.40 -8.29
CA ALA A 251 -3.97 12.39 -9.05
C ALA A 251 -4.47 12.92 -10.39
N ALA A 252 -4.99 14.15 -10.45
CA ALA A 252 -5.48 14.75 -11.69
C ALA A 252 -4.35 14.95 -12.72
N ASN A 253 -3.25 15.55 -12.28
CA ASN A 253 -2.10 15.77 -13.15
C ASN A 253 -1.45 14.45 -13.55
N PHE A 254 -1.26 13.54 -12.59
CA PHE A 254 -0.67 12.24 -12.88
C PHE A 254 -1.48 11.45 -13.92
N TRP A 255 -2.81 11.40 -13.76
CA TRP A 255 -3.68 10.71 -14.72
C TRP A 255 -3.65 11.37 -16.10
N SER A 256 -3.86 12.68 -16.18
CA SER A 256 -3.88 13.42 -17.46
C SER A 256 -2.54 13.39 -18.19
N LEU A 257 -1.44 13.66 -17.48
CA LEU A 257 -0.10 13.72 -18.07
C LEU A 257 0.40 12.33 -18.47
N ARG A 258 0.11 11.29 -17.69
CA ARG A 258 0.34 9.90 -18.12
C ARG A 258 -0.43 9.60 -19.40
N THR A 259 -1.72 9.94 -19.47
CA THR A 259 -2.55 9.71 -20.66
C THR A 259 -2.01 10.41 -21.91
N ARG A 260 -1.44 11.62 -21.75
CA ARG A 260 -0.74 12.33 -22.84
C ARG A 260 0.54 11.60 -23.26
N ALA A 261 1.33 11.13 -22.30
CA ALA A 261 2.60 10.45 -22.56
C ALA A 261 2.44 9.11 -23.29
N ILE A 262 1.46 8.29 -22.89
CA ILE A 262 1.21 6.97 -23.52
C ILE A 262 0.57 7.06 -24.91
N ASN A 263 0.07 8.26 -25.28
CA ASN A 263 -0.51 8.61 -26.57
C ASN A 263 -1.33 7.50 -27.26
N LEU A 264 -2.33 6.96 -26.56
CA LEU A 264 -3.24 5.95 -27.10
C LEU A 264 -4.09 6.48 -28.26
N GLU A 265 -4.63 5.55 -29.05
CA GLU A 265 -5.55 5.83 -30.15
C GLU A 265 -6.79 6.61 -29.69
N PRO A 266 -7.28 7.59 -30.49
CA PRO A 266 -8.49 8.33 -30.19
C PRO A 266 -9.69 7.43 -29.86
N GLY A 267 -10.52 7.87 -28.92
CA GLY A 267 -11.66 7.11 -28.42
C GLY A 267 -11.32 5.99 -27.43
N THR A 268 -10.04 5.67 -27.20
CA THR A 268 -9.66 4.67 -26.18
C THR A 268 -10.07 5.13 -24.78
N GLU A 269 -10.82 4.29 -24.06
CA GLU A 269 -11.15 4.54 -22.66
C GLU A 269 -9.95 4.31 -21.75
N VAL A 270 -9.68 5.29 -20.88
CA VAL A 270 -8.70 5.18 -19.80
C VAL A 270 -9.39 5.31 -18.46
N ARG A 271 -8.81 4.66 -17.44
CA ARG A 271 -9.40 4.57 -16.11
C ARG A 271 -8.41 5.09 -15.06
N LEU A 272 -8.92 5.84 -14.10
CA LEU A 272 -8.24 6.14 -12.86
C LEU A 272 -8.96 5.38 -11.74
N LEU A 273 -8.21 4.57 -11.00
CA LEU A 273 -8.68 3.85 -9.83
C LEU A 273 -7.91 4.31 -8.60
N PHE A 274 -8.62 4.64 -7.53
CA PHE A 274 -8.00 4.92 -6.23
C PHE A 274 -8.85 4.33 -5.09
N PHE A 275 -8.23 4.13 -3.94
CA PHE A 275 -8.85 3.44 -2.82
C PHE A 275 -9.26 4.42 -1.73
N ALA A 276 -10.49 4.29 -1.24
CA ALA A 276 -11.02 5.12 -0.17
C ALA A 276 -11.25 4.29 1.10
N ASN A 277 -10.75 4.78 2.24
CA ASN A 277 -11.06 4.23 3.55
C ASN A 277 -12.53 4.50 3.90
N TYR A 278 -13.30 3.46 4.22
CA TYR A 278 -14.71 3.59 4.59
C TYR A 278 -15.02 3.16 6.01
N ARG A 279 -14.03 3.02 6.90
CA ARG A 279 -14.27 2.72 8.33
C ARG A 279 -15.35 3.60 8.95
N GLN A 280 -15.42 4.87 8.54
CA GLN A 280 -16.39 5.86 9.02
C GLN A 280 -17.75 5.85 8.27
N LEU A 281 -17.87 5.10 7.17
CA LEU A 281 -19.12 4.94 6.41
C LEU A 281 -19.84 3.62 6.74
N VAL A 282 -19.20 2.73 7.51
CA VAL A 282 -19.88 1.56 8.09
C VAL A 282 -20.85 2.07 9.17
N GLU A 283 -21.99 1.39 9.33
CA GLU A 283 -23.00 1.72 10.34
C GLU A 283 -23.16 0.54 11.31
N PRO A 284 -22.78 0.71 12.60
CA PRO A 284 -22.07 1.87 13.16
C PRO A 284 -20.62 2.01 12.64
N PRO A 285 -20.01 3.21 12.72
CA PRO A 285 -18.60 3.39 12.34
C PRO A 285 -17.68 2.41 13.04
N LEU A 286 -16.69 1.89 12.31
CA LEU A 286 -15.72 0.96 12.87
C LEU A 286 -14.83 1.67 13.91
N PRO A 287 -14.45 0.98 14.99
CA PRO A 287 -13.67 1.57 16.07
C PRO A 287 -12.28 2.01 15.57
N LYS A 288 -11.67 2.96 16.28
CA LYS A 288 -10.32 3.48 15.96
C LYS A 288 -9.28 2.38 15.77
N GLY A 289 -9.38 1.31 16.56
CA GLY A 289 -8.46 0.17 16.53
C GLY A 289 -8.84 -0.97 15.57
N PHE A 290 -9.89 -0.81 14.75
CA PHE A 290 -10.32 -1.85 13.82
C PHE A 290 -9.15 -2.38 12.97
N TYR A 291 -8.96 -3.70 13.01
CA TYR A 291 -7.85 -4.38 12.36
C TYR A 291 -8.32 -5.38 11.29
N GLY A 292 -8.21 -4.97 10.03
CA GLY A 292 -8.62 -5.72 8.84
C GLY A 292 -8.57 -4.84 7.60
N ASN A 293 -8.98 -5.37 6.44
CA ASN A 293 -9.17 -4.55 5.25
C ASN A 293 -10.50 -3.79 5.31
N CYS A 294 -10.46 -2.47 5.07
CA CYS A 294 -11.65 -1.63 5.05
C CYS A 294 -11.46 -0.43 4.09
N PHE A 295 -11.34 -0.75 2.80
CA PHE A 295 -11.21 0.24 1.72
C PHE A 295 -12.01 -0.17 0.48
N PHE A 296 -12.49 0.82 -0.28
CA PHE A 296 -13.34 0.63 -1.48
C PHE A 296 -12.67 1.27 -2.71
N PRO A 297 -12.60 0.56 -3.84
CA PRO A 297 -12.08 1.12 -5.09
C PRO A 297 -13.09 2.10 -5.69
N ILE A 298 -12.63 3.32 -6.00
CA ILE A 298 -13.35 4.31 -6.79
C ILE A 298 -12.73 4.32 -8.19
N THR A 299 -13.54 4.07 -9.21
CA THR A 299 -13.09 4.06 -10.61
C THR A 299 -13.73 5.20 -11.39
N ILE A 300 -12.91 5.94 -12.13
CA ILE A 300 -13.33 6.98 -13.08
C ILE A 300 -12.92 6.50 -14.48
N THR A 301 -13.84 6.53 -15.43
CA THR A 301 -13.56 6.21 -16.83
C THR A 301 -13.75 7.47 -17.67
N ALA A 302 -12.80 7.75 -18.57
CA ALA A 302 -12.90 8.85 -19.52
C ALA A 302 -12.24 8.47 -20.86
N PRO A 303 -12.69 9.03 -22.00
CA PRO A 303 -11.97 8.95 -23.26
C PRO A 303 -10.59 9.61 -23.13
N CYS A 304 -9.55 9.00 -23.71
CA CYS A 304 -8.21 9.55 -23.64
C CYS A 304 -8.09 10.95 -24.25
N ASP A 305 -8.83 11.24 -25.33
CA ASP A 305 -8.82 12.55 -26.00
C ASP A 305 -9.34 13.68 -25.11
N LEU A 306 -10.35 13.38 -24.28
CA LEU A 306 -10.86 14.32 -23.29
C LEU A 306 -9.77 14.69 -22.29
N LEU A 307 -9.05 13.69 -21.75
CA LEU A 307 -7.96 13.96 -20.80
C LEU A 307 -6.74 14.62 -21.44
N LYS A 308 -6.47 14.36 -22.73
CA LYS A 308 -5.40 15.03 -23.47
C LYS A 308 -5.66 16.53 -23.56
N GLN A 309 -6.93 16.94 -23.72
CA GLN A 309 -7.31 18.35 -23.87
C GLN A 309 -7.70 19.04 -22.55
N ALA A 310 -8.12 18.28 -21.53
CA ALA A 310 -8.59 18.82 -20.26
C ALA A 310 -7.51 19.60 -19.51
N SER A 311 -7.94 20.69 -18.88
CA SER A 311 -7.19 21.38 -17.83
C SER A 311 -7.11 20.53 -16.56
N ALA A 312 -6.10 20.79 -15.73
CA ALA A 312 -5.99 20.14 -14.42
C ALA A 312 -7.25 20.38 -13.56
N ILE A 313 -7.89 21.55 -13.69
CA ILE A 313 -9.12 21.91 -12.97
C ILE A 313 -10.29 20.98 -13.34
N GLU A 314 -10.48 20.70 -14.63
CA GLU A 314 -11.54 19.81 -15.10
C GLU A 314 -11.33 18.38 -14.60
N VAL A 315 -10.09 17.89 -14.64
CA VAL A 315 -9.77 16.55 -14.13
C VAL A 315 -9.93 16.48 -12.60
N ILE A 316 -9.56 17.54 -11.86
CA ILE A 316 -9.84 17.64 -10.41
C ILE A 316 -11.34 17.55 -10.13
N LYS A 317 -12.19 18.21 -10.95
CA LYS A 317 -13.65 18.13 -10.80
C LYS A 317 -14.17 16.70 -10.98
N LEU A 318 -13.68 15.97 -12.00
CA LEU A 318 -14.03 14.56 -12.21
C LEU A 318 -13.69 13.71 -10.97
N ILE A 319 -12.49 13.90 -10.39
CA ILE A 319 -12.07 13.18 -9.18
C ILE A 319 -12.93 13.53 -7.98
N ARG A 320 -13.27 14.81 -7.81
CA ARG A 320 -14.15 15.26 -6.72
C ARG A 320 -15.56 14.69 -6.85
N GLU A 321 -16.14 14.70 -8.03
CA GLU A 321 -17.44 14.10 -8.31
C GLU A 321 -17.46 12.59 -8.04
N ALA A 322 -16.37 11.88 -8.34
CA ALA A 322 -16.25 10.47 -8.00
C ALA A 322 -16.20 10.26 -6.47
N LYS A 323 -15.46 11.12 -5.75
CA LYS A 323 -15.38 11.07 -4.28
C LYS A 323 -16.71 11.38 -3.60
N THR A 324 -17.52 12.31 -4.11
CA THR A 324 -18.83 12.63 -3.50
C THR A 324 -19.83 11.48 -3.63
N LYS A 325 -19.68 10.62 -4.65
CA LYS A 325 -20.53 9.44 -4.85
C LYS A 325 -20.16 8.26 -3.94
N LEU A 326 -19.01 8.31 -3.26
CA LEU A 326 -18.49 7.20 -2.45
C LEU A 326 -19.51 6.61 -1.46
N PRO A 327 -20.26 7.39 -0.65
CA PRO A 327 -21.23 6.80 0.28
C PRO A 327 -22.33 5.98 -0.43
N SER A 328 -22.81 6.48 -1.58
CA SER A 328 -23.84 5.77 -2.36
C SER A 328 -23.28 4.52 -3.03
N GLU A 329 -22.11 4.60 -3.65
CA GLU A 329 -21.45 3.44 -4.29
C GLU A 329 -21.07 2.38 -3.25
N PHE A 330 -20.55 2.77 -2.09
CA PHE A 330 -20.28 1.83 -1.00
C PHE A 330 -21.57 1.19 -0.47
N GLY A 331 -22.67 1.93 -0.36
CA GLY A 331 -23.98 1.39 0.01
C GLY A 331 -24.47 0.32 -0.97
N LYS A 332 -24.37 0.58 -2.28
CA LYS A 332 -24.70 -0.42 -3.33
C LYS A 332 -23.85 -1.67 -3.22
N PHE A 333 -22.55 -1.52 -2.92
CA PHE A 333 -21.64 -2.65 -2.70
C PHE A 333 -22.04 -3.46 -1.47
N LYS A 334 -22.29 -2.81 -0.33
CA LYS A 334 -22.77 -3.45 0.90
C LYS A 334 -24.09 -4.21 0.69
N ASN A 335 -24.98 -3.68 -0.14
CA ASN A 335 -26.27 -4.30 -0.44
C ASN A 335 -26.21 -5.42 -1.50
N GLY A 336 -25.02 -5.69 -2.05
CA GLY A 336 -24.80 -6.72 -3.07
C GLY A 336 -25.24 -6.32 -4.49
N ASP A 337 -25.57 -5.04 -4.73
CA ASP A 337 -26.11 -4.58 -6.01
C ASP A 337 -25.12 -4.74 -7.16
N TYR A 338 -23.82 -4.54 -6.90
CA TYR A 338 -22.81 -4.76 -7.94
C TYR A 338 -22.74 -6.22 -8.35
N LEU A 339 -22.66 -7.12 -7.37
CA LEU A 339 -22.57 -8.56 -7.60
C LEU A 339 -23.80 -9.05 -8.38
N ARG A 340 -25.01 -8.63 -7.98
CA ARG A 340 -26.27 -8.94 -8.70
C ARG A 340 -26.26 -8.49 -10.17
N ASN A 341 -25.52 -7.42 -10.48
CA ASN A 341 -25.38 -6.89 -11.83
C ASN A 341 -24.15 -7.44 -12.58
N GLY A 342 -23.50 -8.48 -12.05
CA GLY A 342 -22.30 -9.08 -12.66
C GLY A 342 -21.08 -8.15 -12.66
N LYS A 343 -21.07 -7.13 -11.79
CA LYS A 343 -19.94 -6.21 -11.63
C LYS A 343 -19.29 -6.47 -10.27
N ASP A 344 -17.97 -6.55 -10.23
CA ASP A 344 -17.23 -6.51 -8.98
C ASP A 344 -16.33 -5.26 -8.99
N PRO A 345 -16.57 -4.28 -8.10
CA PRO A 345 -15.72 -3.10 -7.98
C PRO A 345 -14.24 -3.43 -7.78
N PHE A 346 -13.92 -4.59 -7.20
CA PHE A 346 -12.55 -5.04 -6.96
C PHE A 346 -11.92 -5.78 -8.15
N LEU A 347 -12.67 -6.12 -9.20
CA LEU A 347 -12.18 -6.75 -10.43
C LEU A 347 -11.97 -5.75 -11.58
N ALA A 348 -11.43 -4.56 -11.27
CA ALA A 348 -11.13 -3.57 -12.30
C ALA A 348 -10.11 -4.12 -13.33
N PRO A 349 -10.24 -3.75 -14.62
CA PRO A 349 -9.34 -4.24 -15.66
C PRO A 349 -7.87 -3.90 -15.36
N LEU A 350 -7.02 -4.93 -15.26
CA LEU A 350 -5.58 -4.82 -14.96
C LEU A 350 -4.73 -4.51 -16.20
N GLY A 351 -5.20 -3.60 -17.06
CA GLY A 351 -4.53 -3.24 -18.31
C GLY A 351 -3.75 -1.92 -18.25
N TYR A 352 -2.99 -1.64 -19.31
CA TYR A 352 -2.21 -0.41 -19.47
C TYR A 352 -3.05 0.87 -19.51
N THR A 353 -4.35 0.75 -19.80
CA THR A 353 -5.33 1.84 -19.79
C THR A 353 -5.87 2.17 -18.40
N THR A 354 -5.60 1.34 -17.39
CA THR A 354 -6.03 1.57 -15.99
C THR A 354 -4.84 2.01 -15.16
N LEU A 355 -4.94 3.19 -14.55
CA LEU A 355 -3.97 3.72 -13.60
C LEU A 355 -4.50 3.57 -12.17
N PHE A 356 -3.75 2.87 -11.32
CA PHE A 356 -4.03 2.75 -9.90
C PHE A 356 -3.26 3.82 -9.11
N ILE A 357 -3.93 4.51 -8.19
CA ILE A 357 -3.29 5.44 -7.26
C ILE A 357 -3.63 5.06 -5.82
N SER A 358 -2.60 4.94 -4.98
CA SER A 358 -2.76 4.72 -3.53
C SER A 358 -2.05 5.84 -2.76
N GLU A 359 -2.73 6.40 -1.76
CA GLU A 359 -2.18 7.47 -0.91
C GLU A 359 -1.63 6.86 0.38
N TRP A 360 -0.33 6.99 0.59
CA TRP A 360 0.39 6.41 1.71
C TRP A 360 0.85 7.44 2.73
N GLY A 361 0.83 8.73 2.38
CA GLY A 361 1.27 9.83 3.25
C GLY A 361 0.46 9.95 4.54
N ARG A 362 -0.75 9.38 4.59
CA ARG A 362 -1.64 9.40 5.76
C ARG A 362 -1.85 8.04 6.43
N LEU A 363 -1.13 6.99 6.01
CA LEU A 363 -1.29 5.66 6.60
C LEU A 363 -0.69 5.55 8.01
N GLY A 364 0.30 6.38 8.34
CA GLY A 364 0.99 6.37 9.64
C GLY A 364 2.35 5.67 9.64
N PHE A 365 2.83 5.18 8.49
CA PHE A 365 4.18 4.63 8.36
C PHE A 365 5.28 5.65 8.71
N ASN A 366 5.04 6.94 8.39
CA ASN A 366 5.95 8.06 8.72
C ASN A 366 5.95 8.46 10.19
N GLN A 367 5.18 7.78 11.05
CA GLN A 367 5.09 8.04 12.49
C GLN A 367 5.71 6.91 13.32
N VAL A 368 6.07 5.79 12.68
CA VAL A 368 6.64 4.62 13.35
C VAL A 368 8.00 5.00 13.93
N ASP A 369 8.10 5.01 15.26
CA ASP A 369 9.33 5.36 15.95
C ASP A 369 9.63 4.30 17.00
N TYR A 370 10.84 3.72 16.90
CA TYR A 370 11.33 2.64 17.75
C TYR A 370 12.17 3.14 18.94
N GLY A 371 12.22 4.46 19.16
CA GLY A 371 13.03 5.13 20.19
C GLY A 371 14.09 6.09 19.63
N TRP A 372 14.22 6.19 18.30
CA TRP A 372 15.24 7.01 17.63
C TRP A 372 14.65 7.98 16.59
N GLY A 373 13.34 8.18 16.61
CA GLY A 373 12.60 9.00 15.67
C GLY A 373 11.98 8.20 14.52
N PRO A 374 11.15 8.87 13.69
CA PRO A 374 10.46 8.25 12.57
C PRO A 374 11.39 7.90 11.41
N PRO A 375 10.95 7.07 10.44
CA PRO A 375 11.72 6.81 9.25
C PRO A 375 11.93 8.10 8.45
N VAL A 376 13.13 8.28 7.92
CA VAL A 376 13.45 9.41 7.05
C VAL A 376 13.04 9.17 5.60
N HIS A 377 12.88 7.91 5.20
CA HIS A 377 12.34 7.55 3.90
C HIS A 377 11.53 6.25 3.99
N MET A 378 10.35 6.28 3.36
CA MET A 378 9.52 5.12 3.06
C MET A 378 9.57 4.78 1.57
N VAL A 379 9.84 3.52 1.22
CA VAL A 379 9.91 3.05 -0.17
C VAL A 379 8.93 1.88 -0.37
N PRO A 380 7.87 2.03 -1.17
CA PRO A 380 7.06 0.91 -1.64
C PRO A 380 7.83 0.12 -2.70
N ILE A 381 7.70 -1.20 -2.68
CA ILE A 381 8.30 -2.08 -3.70
C ILE A 381 7.15 -2.65 -4.55
N PRO A 382 7.18 -2.51 -5.89
CA PRO A 382 6.13 -3.02 -6.77
C PRO A 382 5.87 -4.50 -6.58
N GLY A 383 4.60 -4.89 -6.55
CA GLY A 383 4.20 -6.30 -6.58
C GLY A 383 4.05 -6.87 -8.00
N SER A 384 3.99 -6.01 -9.02
CA SER A 384 3.74 -6.38 -10.42
C SER A 384 4.45 -5.43 -11.37
N SER A 385 5.08 -5.98 -12.41
CA SER A 385 5.77 -5.22 -13.45
C SER A 385 4.85 -4.81 -14.62
N ILE A 386 3.56 -5.13 -14.57
CA ILE A 386 2.61 -4.94 -15.68
C ILE A 386 1.35 -4.15 -15.31
N ILE A 387 1.14 -3.87 -14.02
CA ILE A 387 -0.01 -3.08 -13.55
C ILE A 387 0.46 -1.64 -13.29
N PRO A 388 -0.09 -0.64 -14.00
CA PRO A 388 0.28 0.75 -13.78
C PRO A 388 -0.16 1.25 -12.40
N VAL A 389 0.80 1.57 -11.53
CA VAL A 389 0.51 2.06 -10.17
C VAL A 389 1.32 3.31 -9.86
N GLY A 390 0.71 4.26 -9.15
CA GLY A 390 1.42 5.31 -8.42
C GLY A 390 1.09 5.28 -6.93
N ILE A 391 2.14 5.40 -6.11
CA ILE A 391 2.05 5.51 -4.66
C ILE A 391 2.42 6.94 -4.28
N MET A 392 1.47 7.65 -3.69
CA MET A 392 1.66 9.00 -3.19
C MET A 392 2.14 8.94 -1.74
N GLY A 393 3.44 9.16 -1.52
CA GLY A 393 4.08 9.21 -0.21
C GLY A 393 4.50 10.62 0.19
N SER A 394 5.05 10.75 1.40
CA SER A 394 5.74 11.97 1.83
C SER A 394 7.14 12.04 1.23
N LEU A 395 7.63 13.26 0.95
CA LEU A 395 9.04 13.45 0.63
C LEU A 395 9.94 12.97 1.79
N PRO A 396 11.13 12.43 1.49
CA PRO A 396 12.08 12.06 2.53
C PRO A 396 12.52 13.24 3.39
N LEU A 397 12.67 13.00 4.69
CA LEU A 397 12.99 14.04 5.67
C LEU A 397 14.39 14.62 5.39
N PRO A 398 14.55 15.96 5.51
CA PRO A 398 13.64 16.92 6.12
C PRO A 398 12.67 17.61 5.13
N ARG A 399 12.64 17.20 3.86
CA ARG A 399 11.84 17.87 2.83
C ARG A 399 10.35 17.66 3.10
N LYS A 400 9.53 18.65 2.72
CA LYS A 400 8.07 18.62 2.88
C LYS A 400 7.40 18.71 1.52
N GLY A 401 6.42 17.84 1.31
CA GLY A 401 5.71 17.73 0.04
C GLY A 401 5.33 16.28 -0.23
N VAL A 402 5.14 15.97 -1.50
CA VAL A 402 4.70 14.66 -1.99
C VAL A 402 5.80 14.05 -2.85
N ARG A 403 6.07 12.77 -2.62
CA ARG A 403 6.81 11.93 -3.57
C ARG A 403 5.82 10.96 -4.22
N LEU A 404 5.66 11.07 -5.54
CA LEU A 404 4.93 10.09 -6.33
C LEU A 404 5.92 9.01 -6.80
N MET A 405 5.91 7.84 -6.16
CA MET A 405 6.67 6.67 -6.61
C MET A 405 5.79 5.83 -7.52
N THR A 406 6.19 5.60 -8.76
CA THR A 406 5.32 4.99 -9.76
C THR A 406 6.05 4.06 -10.70
N TRP A 407 5.34 3.03 -11.18
CA TRP A 407 5.70 2.20 -12.32
C TRP A 407 4.51 2.18 -13.28
N CYS A 408 4.23 3.32 -13.90
CA CYS A 408 3.00 3.50 -14.66
C CYS A 408 3.18 3.45 -16.17
N VAL A 409 4.40 3.53 -16.68
CA VAL A 409 4.70 3.62 -18.11
C VAL A 409 5.79 2.64 -18.46
N ASP A 410 5.72 2.04 -19.64
CA ASP A 410 6.85 1.30 -20.18
C ASP A 410 8.00 2.23 -20.60
N LYS A 411 9.14 1.63 -20.94
CA LYS A 411 10.36 2.31 -21.34
C LYS A 411 10.20 3.32 -22.47
N ASP A 412 9.32 3.08 -23.43
CA ASP A 412 9.15 3.96 -24.59
C ASP A 412 8.43 5.26 -24.18
N HIS A 413 7.61 5.19 -23.13
CA HIS A 413 6.81 6.30 -22.62
C HIS A 413 7.43 6.98 -21.38
N THR A 414 8.54 6.47 -20.82
CA THR A 414 9.17 7.00 -19.60
C THR A 414 9.62 8.45 -19.74
N GLN A 415 10.46 8.77 -20.72
CA GLN A 415 10.98 10.13 -20.87
C GLN A 415 9.88 11.16 -21.18
N PRO A 416 8.95 10.90 -22.14
CA PRO A 416 7.82 11.81 -22.36
C PRO A 416 6.97 12.04 -21.10
N PHE A 417 6.76 11.00 -20.28
CA PHE A 417 6.03 11.11 -19.03
C PHE A 417 6.77 11.97 -18.00
N VAL A 418 8.06 11.71 -17.79
CA VAL A 418 8.91 12.48 -16.87
C VAL A 418 8.95 13.96 -17.28
N ASP A 419 9.18 14.26 -18.56
CA ASP A 419 9.24 15.63 -19.07
C ASP A 419 7.93 16.40 -18.84
N LEU A 420 6.78 15.72 -18.97
CA LEU A 420 5.48 16.32 -18.71
C LEU A 420 5.26 16.56 -17.21
N MET A 421 5.63 15.60 -16.36
CA MET A 421 5.46 15.71 -14.91
C MET A 421 6.41 16.73 -14.29
N THR A 422 7.65 16.84 -14.75
CA THR A 422 8.60 17.84 -14.24
C THR A 422 8.24 19.26 -14.63
N LYS A 423 7.46 19.49 -15.70
CA LYS A 423 6.93 20.81 -16.05
C LYS A 423 5.77 21.27 -15.16
N LEU A 424 5.19 20.36 -14.38
CA LEU A 424 4.15 20.68 -13.39
C LEU A 424 4.75 21.35 -12.13
N VAL A 425 6.00 20.98 -11.83
CA VAL A 425 6.82 21.36 -10.67
C VAL A 425 7.45 22.72 -10.91
#